data_AF-A0A7W1HHE9-F1
#
_entry.id   AF-A0A7W1HHE9-F1
#
_cell.length_a   1.000
_cell.length_b   1.000
_cell.length_c   1.000
_cell.angle_alpha   90.00
_cell.angle_beta   90.00
_cell.angle_gamma   90.00
#
_symmetry.space_group_name_H-M   'P 1'
#
loop_
_entity.id
_entity.type
_entity.pdbx_description
1 polymer ?
#
loop_
_entity_poly.entity_id
_entity_poly.type
_entity_poly.pdbx_seq_one_letter_code
_entity_poly.pdbx_strand_id
1 'polypeptide(L)'
;IIVDTTGSFLDRYYRAGKDFILSPFHQNTMKWHPWAECKTQFDFAEISEAFIPHSHNEHDNYWRQASRTVFSSTLEKFYNSKKNSELVRWILFEPLSQFCNLLKGTKAASHMDINSEKTASSIRSVASTFLECLEFLEDTEEPFSIRDWISDPKQDSWLFLHCKPSQRSAVRPLFCSWISSAIKGLLALEPDFNRKIWFIIDELPSLQKVKNIETL
;
A
#
# COMPACT_ATOMS: atom_id res chain seq x y z
N ILE A 1 -2.74 -14.84 -7.99
CA ILE A 1 -2.71 -13.36 -8.01
C ILE A 1 -2.18 -12.94 -9.35
N ILE A 2 -2.90 -12.08 -10.06
CA ILE A 2 -2.55 -11.63 -11.40
C ILE A 2 -2.39 -10.11 -11.35
N VAL A 3 -1.19 -9.62 -11.65
CA VAL A 3 -0.92 -8.20 -11.88
C VAL A 3 -1.12 -7.93 -13.35
N ASP A 4 -2.27 -7.35 -13.67
CA ASP A 4 -2.74 -7.14 -15.04
C ASP A 4 -2.81 -5.64 -15.36
N THR A 5 -1.73 -5.14 -15.96
CA THR A 5 -1.59 -3.73 -16.34
C THR A 5 -2.01 -3.45 -17.79
N THR A 6 -2.55 -4.46 -18.48
CA THR A 6 -3.06 -4.37 -19.86
C THR A 6 -4.57 -4.61 -19.94
N GLY A 7 -5.16 -5.30 -18.96
CA GLY A 7 -6.57 -5.72 -18.92
C GLY A 7 -6.81 -7.08 -19.60
N SER A 8 -5.79 -7.64 -20.25
CA SER A 8 -5.94 -8.83 -21.08
C SER A 8 -6.28 -10.09 -20.29
N PHE A 9 -5.81 -10.20 -19.05
CA PHE A 9 -6.11 -11.34 -18.18
C PHE A 9 -7.47 -11.19 -17.52
N LEU A 10 -7.79 -9.98 -17.03
CA LEU A 10 -9.08 -9.69 -16.43
C LEU A 10 -10.22 -9.99 -17.41
N ASP A 11 -10.13 -9.47 -18.63
CA ASP A 11 -11.17 -9.64 -19.65
C ASP A 11 -11.41 -11.12 -20.02
N ARG A 12 -10.37 -11.94 -20.00
CA ARG A 12 -10.42 -13.34 -20.47
C ARG A 12 -10.74 -14.35 -19.39
N TYR A 13 -10.33 -14.10 -18.15
CA TYR A 13 -10.30 -15.12 -17.12
C TYR A 13 -11.07 -14.77 -15.85
N TYR A 14 -11.53 -13.53 -15.69
CA TYR A 14 -12.28 -13.13 -14.51
C TYR A 14 -13.60 -13.88 -14.39
N ARG A 15 -13.83 -14.54 -13.24
CA ARG A 15 -15.08 -15.25 -12.93
C ARG A 15 -15.92 -14.40 -11.99
N ALA A 16 -16.95 -13.77 -12.53
CA ALA A 16 -17.88 -12.94 -11.74
C ALA A 16 -18.51 -13.73 -10.58
N GLY A 17 -18.59 -13.10 -9.41
CA GLY A 17 -19.10 -13.73 -8.18
C GLY A 17 -18.14 -14.71 -7.49
N LYS A 18 -16.96 -14.96 -8.08
CA LYS A 18 -15.92 -15.81 -7.51
C LYS A 18 -14.61 -15.06 -7.31
N ASP A 19 -14.15 -14.35 -8.33
CA ASP A 19 -12.86 -13.66 -8.33
C ASP A 19 -12.96 -12.22 -7.81
N PHE A 20 -11.84 -11.73 -7.29
CA PHE A 20 -11.71 -10.40 -6.69
C PHE A 20 -10.87 -9.48 -7.56
N ILE A 21 -11.23 -8.20 -7.56
CA ILE A 21 -10.51 -7.15 -8.29
C ILE A 21 -10.05 -6.12 -7.27
N LEU A 22 -8.78 -5.74 -7.34
CA LEU A 22 -8.26 -4.54 -6.70
C LEU A 22 -7.79 -3.60 -7.80
N SER A 23 -8.54 -2.52 -8.00
CA SER A 23 -8.28 -1.52 -9.02
C SER A 23 -9.02 -0.24 -8.65
N PRO A 24 -8.33 0.88 -8.39
CA PRO A 24 -9.01 2.10 -7.92
C PRO A 24 -10.04 2.66 -8.90
N PHE A 25 -9.98 2.24 -10.17
CA PHE A 25 -10.83 2.76 -11.25
C PHE A 25 -11.80 1.72 -11.81
N HIS A 26 -11.93 0.55 -11.17
CA HIS A 26 -12.83 -0.49 -11.61
C HIS A 26 -14.11 -0.51 -10.75
N GLN A 27 -15.28 -0.55 -11.39
CA GLN A 27 -16.58 -0.49 -10.70
C GLN A 27 -16.80 -1.59 -9.66
N ASN A 28 -16.24 -2.78 -9.90
CA ASN A 28 -16.36 -3.95 -9.01
C ASN A 28 -15.12 -4.14 -8.14
N THR A 29 -14.34 -3.08 -7.91
CA THR A 29 -13.16 -3.19 -7.04
C THR A 29 -13.58 -3.52 -5.62
N MET A 30 -12.82 -4.39 -4.98
CA MET A 30 -12.88 -4.55 -3.54
C MET A 30 -12.42 -3.26 -2.89
N LYS A 31 -13.14 -2.85 -1.83
CA LYS A 31 -12.73 -1.72 -1.00
C LYS A 31 -11.58 -2.15 -0.12
N TRP A 32 -10.58 -1.30 0.03
CA TRP A 32 -9.35 -1.63 0.75
C TRP A 32 -8.80 -0.40 1.46
N HIS A 33 -8.17 -0.62 2.59
CA HIS A 33 -7.39 0.41 3.28
C HIS A 33 -6.13 -0.23 3.90
N PRO A 34 -5.03 0.52 4.11
CA PRO A 34 -3.77 -0.04 4.61
C PRO A 34 -3.88 -0.81 5.93
N TRP A 35 -4.77 -0.39 6.83
CA TRP A 35 -4.96 -1.07 8.12
C TRP A 35 -5.49 -2.50 8.01
N ALA A 36 -6.08 -2.89 6.88
CA ALA A 36 -6.60 -4.24 6.67
C ALA A 36 -5.47 -5.28 6.71
N GLU A 37 -4.27 -4.86 6.31
CA GLU A 37 -3.09 -5.71 6.27
C GLU A 37 -2.27 -5.66 7.57
N CYS A 38 -2.68 -4.84 8.55
CA CYS A 38 -1.94 -4.58 9.79
C CYS A 38 -2.54 -5.34 10.97
N LYS A 39 -1.95 -6.49 11.30
CA LYS A 39 -2.28 -7.37 12.44
C LYS A 39 -1.46 -7.05 13.69
N THR A 40 -0.28 -6.46 13.54
CA THR A 40 0.61 -6.06 14.64
C THR A 40 1.14 -4.63 14.45
N GLN A 41 1.74 -4.05 15.48
CA GLN A 41 2.32 -2.70 15.39
C GLN A 41 3.47 -2.61 14.36
N PHE A 42 4.22 -3.69 14.14
CA PHE A 42 5.29 -3.73 13.15
C PHE A 42 4.77 -3.62 11.72
N ASP A 43 3.52 -4.03 11.49
CA ASP A 43 2.94 -4.05 10.16
C ASP A 43 2.77 -2.63 9.58
N PHE A 44 2.61 -1.60 10.41
CA PHE A 44 2.57 -0.20 9.94
C PHE A 44 3.87 0.26 9.31
N ALA A 45 5.01 -0.14 9.90
CA ALA A 45 6.31 0.18 9.34
C ALA A 45 6.53 -0.58 8.02
N GLU A 46 6.14 -1.85 7.99
CA GLU A 46 6.32 -2.69 6.81
C GLU A 46 5.47 -2.25 5.62
N ILE A 47 4.18 -1.95 5.84
CA ILE A 47 3.33 -1.47 4.75
C ILE A 47 3.81 -0.10 4.24
N SER A 48 4.31 0.76 5.13
CA SER A 48 4.87 2.06 4.74
C SER A 48 6.10 1.91 3.83
N GLU A 49 6.93 0.91 4.09
CA GLU A 49 8.07 0.58 3.22
C GLU A 49 7.64 0.04 1.86
N ALA A 50 6.51 -0.69 1.78
CA ALA A 50 5.98 -1.18 0.51
C ALA A 50 5.44 -0.05 -0.39
N PHE A 51 4.86 1.00 0.21
CA PHE A 51 4.47 2.22 -0.52
C PHE A 51 5.69 3.05 -0.95
N ILE A 52 6.67 3.22 -0.05
CA ILE A 52 7.83 4.10 -0.24
C ILE A 52 9.10 3.25 -0.35
N PRO A 53 9.51 2.79 -1.54
CA PRO A 53 10.63 1.88 -1.71
C PRO A 53 11.97 2.59 -1.51
N HIS A 54 13.05 1.83 -1.33
CA HIS A 54 14.40 2.39 -1.28
C HIS A 54 14.76 3.08 -2.60
N SER A 55 15.53 4.17 -2.51
CA SER A 55 16.16 4.78 -3.68
C SER A 55 17.51 4.11 -3.95
N HIS A 56 17.91 4.08 -5.22
CA HIS A 56 19.29 3.73 -5.61
C HIS A 56 20.29 4.82 -5.22
N ASN A 57 19.82 6.06 -5.03
CA ASN A 57 20.62 7.17 -4.54
C ASN A 57 20.58 7.22 -3.01
N GLU A 58 21.73 7.07 -2.35
CA GLU A 58 21.83 7.08 -0.89
C GLU A 58 21.33 8.39 -0.27
N HIS A 59 21.54 9.53 -0.94
CA HIS A 59 21.07 10.82 -0.45
C HIS A 59 19.54 10.90 -0.35
N ASP A 60 18.81 10.17 -1.20
CA ASP A 60 17.35 10.13 -1.18
C ASP A 60 16.81 9.24 -0.05
N ASN A 61 17.60 8.26 0.39
CA ASN A 61 17.15 7.26 1.35
C ASN A 61 16.82 7.86 2.73
N TYR A 62 17.51 8.92 3.14
CA TYR A 62 17.14 9.67 4.35
C TYR A 62 15.69 10.19 4.26
N TRP A 63 15.37 10.89 3.17
CA TRP A 63 14.05 11.48 2.95
C TRP A 63 12.95 10.42 2.87
N ARG A 64 13.22 9.32 2.17
CA ARG A 64 12.28 8.18 2.08
C ARG A 64 12.08 7.50 3.43
N GLN A 65 13.14 7.31 4.22
CA GLN A 65 13.04 6.71 5.54
C GLN A 65 12.26 7.59 6.52
N ALA A 66 12.50 8.91 6.51
CA ALA A 66 11.70 9.85 7.28
C ALA A 66 10.23 9.83 6.83
N SER A 67 9.97 9.78 5.52
CA SER A 67 8.61 9.69 4.96
C SER A 67 7.87 8.42 5.37
N ARG A 68 8.55 7.26 5.42
CA ARG A 68 7.97 6.02 5.98
C ARG A 68 7.60 6.16 7.44
N THR A 69 8.43 6.87 8.22
CA THR A 69 8.17 7.11 9.64
C THR A 69 6.96 8.01 9.83
N VAL A 70 6.83 9.05 8.99
CA VAL A 70 5.64 9.92 8.92
C VAL A 70 4.39 9.11 8.57
N PHE A 71 4.45 8.31 7.50
CA PHE A 71 3.30 7.54 7.06
C PHE A 71 2.86 6.49 8.10
N SER A 72 3.80 5.70 8.64
CA SER A 72 3.49 4.71 9.68
C SER A 72 2.93 5.35 10.96
N SER A 73 3.48 6.48 11.41
CA SER A 73 2.96 7.21 12.56
C SER A 73 1.56 7.79 12.30
N THR A 74 1.28 8.18 11.05
CA THR A 74 -0.05 8.67 10.64
C THR A 74 -1.06 7.52 10.63
N LEU A 75 -0.67 6.35 10.10
CA LEU A 75 -1.49 5.13 10.18
C LEU A 75 -1.81 4.76 11.63
N GLU A 76 -0.83 4.82 12.53
CA GLU A 76 -1.04 4.58 13.96
C GLU A 76 -2.05 5.57 14.58
N LYS A 77 -1.94 6.87 14.28
CA LYS A 77 -2.86 7.91 14.79
C LYS A 77 -4.31 7.68 14.36
N PHE A 78 -4.53 7.18 13.15
CA PHE A 78 -5.86 6.94 12.59
C PHE A 78 -6.34 5.49 12.73
N TYR A 79 -5.64 4.64 13.49
CA TYR A 79 -5.98 3.23 13.66
C TYR A 79 -7.42 2.97 14.13
N ASN A 80 -8.00 3.87 14.93
CA ASN A 80 -9.38 3.71 15.39
C ASN A 80 -10.42 4.09 14.32
N SER A 81 -10.08 5.02 13.42
CA SER A 81 -11.02 5.50 12.38
C SER A 81 -10.90 4.75 11.06
N LYS A 82 -9.68 4.34 10.68
CA LYS A 82 -9.35 3.59 9.45
C LYS A 82 -9.90 4.18 8.15
N LYS A 83 -9.94 5.51 8.04
CA LYS A 83 -10.43 6.22 6.86
C LYS A 83 -9.29 6.65 5.95
N ASN A 84 -9.33 6.21 4.68
CA ASN A 84 -8.41 6.66 3.64
C ASN A 84 -8.50 8.18 3.45
N SER A 85 -9.72 8.74 3.52
CA SER A 85 -9.97 10.17 3.40
C SER A 85 -9.22 11.00 4.46
N GLU A 86 -9.12 10.51 5.70
CA GLU A 86 -8.34 11.19 6.75
C GLU A 86 -6.83 11.10 6.49
N LEU A 87 -6.30 9.96 6.05
CA LEU A 87 -4.88 9.86 5.67
C LEU A 87 -4.53 10.88 4.58
N VAL A 88 -5.35 10.88 3.53
CA VAL A 88 -5.22 11.78 2.39
C VAL A 88 -5.29 13.23 2.85
N ARG A 89 -6.30 13.59 3.64
CA ARG A 89 -6.45 14.95 4.18
C ARG A 89 -5.20 15.42 4.91
N TRP A 90 -4.71 14.63 5.87
CA TRP A 90 -3.59 15.03 6.71
C TRP A 90 -2.26 15.07 5.98
N ILE A 91 -2.00 14.12 5.09
CA ILE A 91 -0.72 14.02 4.39
C ILE A 91 -0.66 15.03 3.24
N LEU A 92 -1.75 15.23 2.50
CA LEU A 92 -1.73 15.99 1.24
C LEU A 92 -2.26 17.41 1.38
N PHE A 93 -3.29 17.64 2.22
CA PHE A 93 -4.04 18.91 2.19
C PHE A 93 -3.90 19.77 3.45
N GLU A 94 -3.80 19.16 4.64
CA GLU A 94 -3.80 19.91 5.90
C GLU A 94 -2.57 20.82 6.02
N PRO A 95 -2.63 22.02 6.63
CA PRO A 95 -1.45 22.86 6.80
C PRO A 95 -0.33 22.15 7.56
N LEU A 96 0.93 22.38 7.15
CA LEU A 96 2.09 21.67 7.70
C LEU A 96 2.20 21.80 9.22
N SER A 97 1.92 22.98 9.78
CA SER A 97 1.92 23.23 11.23
C SER A 97 0.93 22.35 11.99
N GLN A 98 -0.28 22.15 11.44
CA GLN A 98 -1.28 21.27 12.02
C GLN A 98 -0.84 19.81 11.93
N PHE A 99 -0.28 19.39 10.80
CA PHE A 99 0.19 18.02 10.63
C PHE A 99 1.35 17.68 11.57
N CYS A 100 2.33 18.59 11.73
CA CYS A 100 3.38 18.47 12.75
C CYS A 100 2.78 18.35 14.16
N ASN A 101 1.74 19.14 14.48
CA ASN A 101 1.05 19.04 15.77
C ASN A 101 0.36 17.70 15.98
N LEU A 102 -0.32 17.14 14.97
CA LEU A 102 -0.94 15.82 15.04
C LEU A 102 0.09 14.73 15.39
N LEU A 103 1.26 14.80 14.76
CA LEU A 103 2.34 13.82 14.89
C LEU A 103 3.14 13.94 16.19
N LYS A 104 2.87 14.94 17.03
CA LYS A 104 3.46 15.02 18.39
C LYS A 104 3.16 13.75 19.19
N GLY A 105 4.17 13.30 19.93
CA GLY A 105 4.13 12.05 20.70
C GLY A 105 4.30 10.78 19.88
N THR A 106 4.61 10.88 18.58
CA THR A 106 4.93 9.72 17.72
C THR A 106 6.40 9.73 17.30
N LYS A 107 6.88 8.65 16.69
CA LYS A 107 8.22 8.56 16.12
C LYS A 107 8.46 9.60 15.03
N ALA A 108 7.42 10.05 14.32
CA ALA A 108 7.54 11.06 13.28
C ALA A 108 7.87 12.47 13.82
N ALA A 109 7.70 12.72 15.13
CA ALA A 109 7.98 14.03 15.72
C ALA A 109 9.46 14.44 15.63
N SER A 110 10.39 13.49 15.51
CA SER A 110 11.82 13.78 15.28
C SER A 110 12.12 14.34 13.88
N HIS A 111 11.20 14.14 12.94
CA HIS A 111 11.33 14.50 11.54
C HIS A 111 10.40 15.66 11.14
N MET A 112 9.24 15.75 11.79
CA MET A 112 8.17 16.72 11.51
C MET A 112 8.11 17.78 12.60
N ASP A 113 9.08 18.70 12.60
CA ASP A 113 9.13 19.86 13.50
C ASP A 113 8.88 21.15 12.72
N ILE A 114 7.99 22.01 13.25
CA ILE A 114 7.70 23.34 12.69
C ILE A 114 8.89 24.28 12.79
N ASN A 115 9.78 24.09 13.78
CA ASN A 115 11.02 24.88 13.89
C ASN A 115 12.02 24.53 12.77
N SER A 116 11.81 23.40 12.08
CA SER A 116 12.58 22.95 10.92
C SER A 116 11.67 22.80 9.70
N GLU A 117 10.87 23.84 9.43
CA GLU A 117 9.81 23.82 8.41
C GLU A 117 10.27 23.32 7.03
N LYS A 118 11.46 23.73 6.57
CA LYS A 118 12.00 23.27 5.29
C LYS A 118 12.19 21.76 5.24
N THR A 119 12.72 21.17 6.32
CA THR A 119 12.95 19.73 6.43
C THR A 119 11.61 18.98 6.46
N ALA A 120 10.68 19.43 7.30
CA ALA A 120 9.34 18.85 7.42
C ALA A 120 8.56 18.94 6.10
N SER A 121 8.67 20.06 5.39
CA SER A 121 8.08 20.26 4.06
C SER A 121 8.67 19.31 3.02
N SER A 122 10.00 19.13 2.99
CA SER A 122 10.65 18.18 2.07
C SER A 122 10.23 16.75 2.34
N ILE A 123 10.14 16.33 3.61
CA ILE A 123 9.70 14.99 3.99
C ILE A 123 8.24 14.77 3.58
N ARG A 124 7.36 15.74 3.85
CA ARG A 124 5.97 15.67 3.40
C ARG A 124 5.88 15.60 1.88
N SER A 125 6.68 16.36 1.15
CA SER A 125 6.70 16.33 -0.32
C SER A 125 7.06 14.94 -0.83
N VAL A 126 8.09 14.30 -0.26
CA VAL A 126 8.49 12.94 -0.63
C VAL A 126 7.39 11.94 -0.27
N ALA A 127 6.79 12.03 0.92
CA ALA A 127 5.67 11.18 1.30
C ALA A 127 4.48 11.32 0.31
N SER A 128 4.13 12.56 -0.04
CA SER A 128 3.00 12.86 -0.93
C SER A 128 3.17 12.18 -2.30
N THR A 129 4.36 12.25 -2.90
CA THR A 129 4.65 11.64 -4.21
C THR A 129 4.34 10.13 -4.28
N PHE A 130 4.44 9.40 -3.16
CA PHE A 130 4.11 7.97 -3.12
C PHE A 130 2.68 7.69 -2.63
N LEU A 131 2.08 8.63 -1.91
CA LEU A 131 0.83 8.41 -1.18
C LEU A 131 -0.39 9.10 -1.83
N GLU A 132 -0.19 9.94 -2.84
CA GLU A 132 -1.27 10.48 -3.71
C GLU A 132 -2.18 9.38 -4.26
N CYS A 133 -1.65 8.18 -4.49
CA CYS A 133 -2.45 7.03 -4.94
C CYS A 133 -3.57 6.60 -3.97
N LEU A 134 -3.49 7.00 -2.69
CA LEU A 134 -4.54 6.74 -1.69
C LEU A 134 -5.80 7.59 -1.93
N GLU A 135 -5.71 8.69 -2.68
CA GLU A 135 -6.87 9.51 -3.06
C GLU A 135 -7.89 8.75 -3.90
N PHE A 136 -7.44 7.71 -4.61
CA PHE A 136 -8.30 6.89 -5.44
C PHE A 136 -9.08 5.82 -4.65
N LEU A 137 -8.86 5.72 -3.34
CA LEU A 137 -9.50 4.72 -2.49
C LEU A 137 -10.68 5.32 -1.72
N GLU A 138 -11.80 4.63 -1.75
CA GLU A 138 -12.95 4.97 -0.90
C GLU A 138 -12.70 4.60 0.56
N ASP A 139 -13.39 5.28 1.47
CA ASP A 139 -13.54 4.82 2.85
C ASP A 139 -14.43 3.57 2.89
N THR A 140 -14.10 2.65 3.80
CA THR A 140 -14.89 1.44 4.05
C THR A 140 -14.72 0.98 5.49
N GLU A 141 -15.78 0.45 6.08
CA GLU A 141 -15.73 -0.26 7.36
C GLU A 141 -15.51 -1.77 7.17
N GLU A 142 -15.74 -2.26 5.94
CA GLU A 142 -15.55 -3.65 5.53
C GLU A 142 -14.44 -3.72 4.47
N PRO A 143 -13.17 -3.57 4.87
CA PRO A 143 -12.06 -3.66 3.95
C PRO A 143 -11.81 -5.11 3.54
N PHE A 144 -11.45 -5.32 2.28
CA PHE A 144 -10.80 -6.54 1.85
C PHE A 144 -9.39 -6.61 2.44
N SER A 145 -8.98 -7.81 2.86
CA SER A 145 -7.66 -8.09 3.39
C SER A 145 -7.00 -9.14 2.51
N ILE A 146 -5.91 -8.77 1.85
CA ILE A 146 -5.14 -9.65 0.96
C ILE A 146 -4.51 -10.77 1.78
N ARG A 147 -3.98 -10.44 2.96
CA ARG A 147 -3.39 -11.44 3.87
C ARG A 147 -4.41 -12.48 4.32
N ASP A 148 -5.63 -12.05 4.66
CA ASP A 148 -6.67 -12.99 5.09
C ASP A 148 -7.16 -13.84 3.91
N TRP A 149 -7.36 -13.22 2.74
CA TRP A 149 -7.73 -13.92 1.50
C TRP A 149 -6.72 -15.01 1.11
N ILE A 150 -5.41 -14.74 1.20
CA ILE A 150 -4.36 -15.74 0.92
C ILE A 150 -4.35 -16.88 1.95
N SER A 151 -4.69 -16.57 3.20
CA SER A 151 -4.66 -17.54 4.28
C SER A 151 -5.83 -18.51 4.31
N ASP A 152 -6.89 -18.25 3.53
CA ASP A 152 -8.05 -19.13 3.44
C ASP A 152 -7.71 -20.40 2.64
N PRO A 153 -7.65 -21.60 3.28
CA PRO A 153 -7.30 -22.85 2.60
C PRO A 153 -8.38 -23.34 1.64
N LYS A 154 -9.61 -22.81 1.71
CA LYS A 154 -10.72 -23.17 0.81
C LYS A 154 -10.77 -22.26 -0.42
N GLN A 155 -9.84 -21.33 -0.53
CA GLN A 155 -9.86 -20.32 -1.57
C GLN A 155 -9.50 -20.90 -2.94
N ASP A 156 -10.43 -20.80 -3.89
CA ASP A 156 -10.23 -21.14 -5.31
C ASP A 156 -10.52 -19.92 -6.22
N SER A 157 -10.57 -18.71 -5.65
CA SER A 157 -10.69 -17.47 -6.42
C SER A 157 -9.32 -16.93 -6.85
N TRP A 158 -9.35 -16.02 -7.81
CA TRP A 158 -8.21 -15.24 -8.23
C TRP A 158 -8.35 -13.80 -7.73
N LEU A 159 -7.22 -13.19 -7.40
CA LEU A 159 -7.12 -11.76 -7.16
C LEU A 159 -6.44 -11.10 -8.35
N PHE A 160 -7.16 -10.18 -9.00
CA PHE A 160 -6.67 -9.36 -10.10
C PHE A 160 -6.30 -7.97 -9.58
N LEU A 161 -5.01 -7.61 -9.67
CA LEU A 161 -4.54 -6.25 -9.47
C LEU A 161 -4.53 -5.57 -10.83
N HIS A 162 -5.54 -4.75 -11.11
CA HIS A 162 -5.80 -4.25 -12.47
C HIS A 162 -5.66 -2.73 -12.60
N CYS A 163 -5.02 -2.27 -13.68
CA CYS A 163 -5.09 -0.88 -14.10
C CYS A 163 -4.87 -0.77 -15.61
N LYS A 164 -5.32 0.33 -16.21
CA LYS A 164 -5.02 0.65 -17.61
C LYS A 164 -3.57 1.14 -17.75
N PRO A 165 -2.95 0.99 -18.94
CA PRO A 165 -1.60 1.49 -19.17
C PRO A 165 -1.37 2.96 -18.82
N SER A 166 -2.34 3.83 -19.09
CA SER A 166 -2.28 5.25 -18.76
C SER A 166 -2.35 5.57 -17.26
N GLN A 167 -2.80 4.62 -16.43
CA GLN A 167 -2.97 4.78 -14.98
C GLN A 167 -1.78 4.23 -14.18
N ARG A 168 -0.90 3.44 -14.82
CA ARG A 168 0.16 2.68 -14.15
C ARG A 168 1.04 3.54 -13.24
N SER A 169 1.48 4.70 -13.72
CA SER A 169 2.35 5.59 -12.95
C SER A 169 1.69 6.06 -11.64
N ALA A 170 0.39 6.36 -11.69
CA ALA A 170 -0.38 6.88 -10.56
C ALA A 170 -0.67 5.82 -9.48
N VAL A 171 -0.83 4.55 -9.86
CA VAL A 171 -1.18 3.47 -8.91
C VAL A 171 -0.02 2.56 -8.54
N ARG A 172 1.19 2.84 -9.07
CA ARG A 172 2.39 2.01 -8.87
C ARG A 172 2.68 1.74 -7.39
N PRO A 173 2.64 2.72 -6.46
CA PRO A 173 2.90 2.46 -5.05
C PRO A 173 1.85 1.56 -4.40
N LEU A 174 0.59 1.75 -4.76
CA LEU A 174 -0.52 0.95 -4.28
C LEU A 174 -0.39 -0.52 -4.71
N PHE A 175 -0.04 -0.77 -5.98
CA PHE A 175 0.21 -2.13 -6.48
C PHE A 175 1.35 -2.82 -5.75
N CYS A 176 2.46 -2.11 -5.52
CA CYS A 176 3.58 -2.67 -4.77
C CYS A 176 3.18 -2.99 -3.32
N SER A 177 2.33 -2.16 -2.70
CA SER A 177 1.79 -2.46 -1.37
C SER A 177 0.93 -3.74 -1.36
N TRP A 178 0.05 -3.92 -2.34
CA TRP A 178 -0.80 -5.11 -2.46
C TRP A 178 0.01 -6.39 -2.70
N ILE A 179 1.01 -6.33 -3.59
CA ILE A 179 1.89 -7.46 -3.86
C ILE A 179 2.73 -7.79 -2.62
N SER A 180 3.25 -6.78 -1.91
CA SER A 180 4.02 -7.02 -0.69
C SER A 180 3.15 -7.63 0.42
N SER A 181 1.91 -7.16 0.60
CA SER A 181 0.94 -7.76 1.52
C SER A 181 0.62 -9.20 1.14
N ALA A 182 0.52 -9.50 -0.15
CA ALA A 182 0.31 -10.85 -0.63
C ALA A 182 1.49 -11.78 -0.31
N ILE A 183 2.71 -11.36 -0.61
CA ILE A 183 3.93 -12.12 -0.31
C ILE A 183 4.04 -12.37 1.20
N LYS A 184 3.79 -11.33 2.01
CA LYS A 184 3.80 -11.47 3.47
C LYS A 184 2.72 -12.42 3.97
N GLY A 185 1.52 -12.37 3.39
CA GLY A 185 0.45 -13.31 3.68
C GLY A 185 0.88 -14.75 3.42
N LEU A 186 1.51 -14.99 2.27
CA LEU A 186 2.04 -16.29 1.88
C LEU A 186 3.14 -16.80 2.85
N LEU A 187 4.13 -15.96 3.17
CA LEU A 187 5.24 -16.31 4.05
C LEU A 187 4.81 -16.59 5.50
N ALA A 188 3.64 -16.10 5.91
CA ALA A 188 3.07 -16.35 7.22
C ALA A 188 2.28 -17.68 7.31
N LEU A 189 2.11 -18.41 6.20
CA LEU A 189 1.38 -19.67 6.21
C LEU A 189 2.28 -20.84 6.59
N GLU A 190 1.70 -21.82 7.29
CA GLU A 190 2.36 -23.10 7.52
C GLU A 190 2.62 -23.85 6.20
N PRO A 191 3.73 -24.61 6.08
CA PRO A 191 4.02 -25.41 4.91
C PRO A 191 2.89 -26.39 4.56
N ASP A 192 2.45 -26.37 3.30
CA ASP A 192 1.43 -27.26 2.78
C ASP A 192 1.75 -27.62 1.33
N PHE A 193 2.07 -28.90 1.08
CA PHE A 193 2.45 -29.39 -0.25
C PHE A 193 1.30 -29.42 -1.26
N ASN A 194 0.05 -29.32 -0.79
CA ASN A 194 -1.12 -29.27 -1.68
C ASN A 194 -1.47 -27.84 -2.06
N ARG A 195 -0.99 -26.83 -1.33
CA ARG A 195 -1.27 -25.42 -1.59
C ARG A 195 -0.53 -24.94 -2.83
N LYS A 196 -1.27 -24.41 -3.80
CA LYS A 196 -0.72 -23.83 -5.03
C LYS A 196 -1.15 -22.38 -5.15
N ILE A 197 -0.22 -21.46 -4.89
CA ILE A 197 -0.44 -20.02 -5.04
C ILE A 197 0.49 -19.52 -6.14
N TRP A 198 -0.09 -18.91 -7.16
CA TRP A 198 0.65 -18.37 -8.31
C TRP A 198 0.67 -16.84 -8.26
N PHE A 199 1.83 -16.26 -8.53
CA PHE A 199 1.99 -14.84 -8.85
C PHE A 199 2.28 -14.72 -10.35
N ILE A 200 1.36 -14.10 -11.08
CA ILE A 200 1.50 -13.83 -12.51
C ILE A 200 1.63 -12.32 -12.66
N ILE A 201 2.78 -11.84 -13.12
CA ILE A 201 3.08 -10.42 -13.27
C ILE A 201 3.39 -10.16 -14.74
N ASP A 202 2.45 -9.52 -15.46
CA ASP A 202 2.57 -9.26 -16.90
C ASP A 202 3.86 -8.48 -17.23
N GLU A 203 4.10 -7.39 -16.48
CA GLU A 203 5.27 -6.53 -16.69
C GLU A 203 5.95 -6.17 -15.36
N LEU A 204 6.86 -7.03 -14.89
CA LEU A 204 7.59 -6.80 -13.64
C LEU A 204 8.38 -5.46 -13.62
N PRO A 205 9.08 -5.02 -14.69
CA PRO A 205 9.80 -3.74 -14.69
C PRO A 205 8.90 -2.51 -14.53
N SER A 206 7.61 -2.63 -14.83
CA SER A 206 6.65 -1.54 -14.63
C SER A 206 6.37 -1.25 -13.15
N LEU A 207 6.66 -2.21 -12.26
CA LEU A 207 6.54 -2.05 -10.81
C LEU A 207 7.78 -1.33 -10.25
N GLN A 208 7.61 -0.58 -9.16
CA GLN A 208 8.75 -0.08 -8.40
C GLN A 208 9.35 -1.24 -7.61
N LYS A 209 10.49 -1.05 -6.94
CA LYS A 209 11.08 -2.12 -6.12
C LYS A 209 10.03 -2.66 -5.14
N VAL A 210 9.57 -3.88 -5.39
CA VAL A 210 8.57 -4.56 -4.57
C VAL A 210 9.28 -5.16 -3.37
N LYS A 211 8.86 -4.78 -2.16
CA LYS A 211 9.41 -5.35 -0.94
C LYS A 211 9.07 -6.84 -0.83
N ASN A 212 10.05 -7.66 -0.42
CA ASN A 212 9.97 -9.11 -0.23
C ASN A 212 9.87 -9.95 -1.51
N ILE A 213 9.93 -9.36 -2.70
CA ILE A 213 9.85 -10.15 -3.94
C ILE A 213 11.04 -11.09 -4.11
N GLU A 214 12.21 -10.70 -3.63
CA GLU A 214 13.42 -11.53 -3.57
C GLU A 214 13.33 -12.73 -2.62
N THR A 215 12.25 -12.84 -1.84
CA THR A 215 12.05 -13.93 -0.88
C THR A 215 11.05 -14.99 -1.35
N LEU A 216 10.41 -14.78 -2.51
CA LEU A 216 9.60 -15.78 -3.22
C LEU A 216 10.51 -16.80 -3.92
#